data_AF-A0A9E3LN88-F1
#
_entry.id   AF-A0A9E3LN88-F1
#
_cell.length_a   1.000
_cell.length_b   1.000
_cell.length_c   1.000
_cell.angle_alpha   90.00
_cell.angle_beta   90.00
_cell.angle_gamma   90.00
#
_symmetry.space_group_name_H-M   'P 1'
#
loop_
_entity.id
_entity.type
_entity.pdbx_description
1 polymer ?
#
loop_
_entity_poly.entity_id
_entity_poly.type
_entity_poly.pdbx_seq_one_letter_code
_entity_poly.pdbx_strand_id
1 'polypeptide(L)'
;MDDVIARADALRRRAEADADPAAAAAAVALLRDVPRAQQAAVAVPLSAALRAFGALTDDLDALDSAVVLGREAVRTAPTPRAQAALGAALTVLGERAGDPDLLAEALGAYEAAAAGFAAAGAEVDHARMGRNRGAVLTLLATVLDDPSLLGEAAVALRAARITFAALDVPREEGLAADNLCHSLRLLGERRADPALLAEAVAAGRAALAATLPDAPPRQRAMTETNLANALAALGGERRGEALALYRAALTRLDGPASAVQRATVRHNLRLVEQAAG
;
A
#
# COMPACT_ATOMS: atom_id res chain seq x y z
N MET A 1 25.33 7.82 -14.10
CA MET A 1 23.98 8.25 -13.67
C MET A 1 23.08 7.04 -13.53
N ASP A 2 22.86 6.30 -14.63
CA ASP A 2 21.95 5.15 -14.66
C ASP A 2 22.32 4.05 -13.66
N ASP A 3 23.62 3.75 -13.52
CA ASP A 3 24.11 2.79 -12.52
C ASP A 3 23.79 3.21 -11.07
N VAL A 4 23.96 4.49 -10.76
CA VAL A 4 23.64 5.05 -9.43
C VAL A 4 22.15 4.95 -9.15
N ILE A 5 21.31 5.32 -10.11
CA ILE A 5 19.85 5.23 -9.98
C ILE A 5 19.42 3.77 -9.82
N ALA A 6 19.93 2.86 -10.63
CA ALA A 6 19.61 1.43 -10.56
C ALA A 6 20.02 0.82 -9.22
N ARG A 7 21.20 1.17 -8.70
CA ARG A 7 21.68 0.71 -7.39
C ARG A 7 20.83 1.27 -6.24
N ALA A 8 20.49 2.55 -6.26
CA ALA A 8 19.59 3.14 -5.27
C ALA A 8 18.21 2.48 -5.28
N ASP A 9 17.67 2.22 -6.46
CA ASP A 9 16.37 1.59 -6.64
C ASP A 9 16.36 0.13 -6.16
N ALA A 10 17.45 -0.61 -6.40
CA ALA A 10 17.64 -1.95 -5.84
C ALA A 10 17.71 -1.92 -4.30
N LEU A 11 18.47 -0.99 -3.71
CA LEU A 11 18.52 -0.80 -2.26
C LEU A 11 17.15 -0.45 -1.67
N ARG A 12 16.42 0.48 -2.31
CA ARG A 12 15.07 0.88 -1.89
C ARG A 12 14.09 -0.31 -1.94
N ARG A 13 14.07 -1.08 -3.04
CA ARG A 13 13.21 -2.27 -3.15
C ARG A 13 13.52 -3.31 -2.08
N ARG A 14 14.81 -3.55 -1.83
CA ARG A 14 15.25 -4.45 -0.77
C ARG A 14 14.81 -3.94 0.60
N ALA A 15 14.96 -2.64 0.86
CA ALA A 15 14.51 -2.03 2.10
C ALA A 15 13.01 -2.26 2.36
N GLU A 16 12.17 -2.08 1.33
CA GLU A 16 10.73 -2.32 1.42
C GLU A 16 10.39 -3.80 1.62
N ALA A 17 11.11 -4.71 0.96
CA ALA A 17 10.90 -6.14 1.10
C ALA A 17 11.32 -6.67 2.48
N ASP A 18 12.49 -6.26 2.95
CA ASP A 18 13.11 -6.77 4.17
C ASP A 18 12.75 -5.94 5.42
N ALA A 19 11.99 -4.86 5.25
CA ALA A 19 11.77 -3.83 6.26
C ALA A 19 13.10 -3.30 6.86
N ASP A 20 14.08 -3.05 5.98
CA ASP A 20 15.45 -2.65 6.34
C ASP A 20 15.64 -1.13 6.20
N PRO A 21 15.53 -0.34 7.29
CA PRO A 21 15.72 1.10 7.23
C PRO A 21 17.15 1.50 6.87
N ALA A 22 18.15 0.64 7.12
CA ALA A 22 19.54 0.93 6.76
C ALA A 22 19.75 0.85 5.24
N ALA A 23 19.10 -0.12 4.57
CA ALA A 23 19.08 -0.18 3.11
C ALA A 23 18.38 1.04 2.50
N ALA A 24 17.27 1.51 3.10
CA ALA A 24 16.59 2.73 2.65
C ALA A 24 17.48 3.97 2.84
N ALA A 25 18.15 4.10 3.99
CA ALA A 25 19.08 5.19 4.27
C ALA A 25 20.26 5.19 3.28
N ALA A 26 20.79 4.01 2.93
CA ALA A 26 21.84 3.88 1.93
C ALA A 26 21.38 4.32 0.53
N ALA A 27 20.14 4.03 0.15
CA ALA A 27 19.56 4.53 -1.11
C ALA A 27 19.45 6.06 -1.12
N VAL A 28 19.00 6.67 -0.01
CA VAL A 28 18.93 8.13 0.16
C VAL A 28 20.31 8.76 0.07
N ALA A 29 21.31 8.22 0.78
CA ALA A 29 22.67 8.73 0.78
C ALA A 29 23.28 8.71 -0.64
N LEU A 30 23.16 7.58 -1.34
CA LEU A 30 23.68 7.43 -2.70
C LEU A 30 23.12 8.49 -3.67
N LEU A 31 21.83 8.83 -3.53
CA LEU A 31 21.17 9.81 -4.38
C LEU A 31 21.44 11.26 -3.96
N ARG A 32 21.67 11.53 -2.67
CA ARG A 32 22.06 12.86 -2.16
C ARG A 32 23.48 13.25 -2.57
N ASP A 33 24.36 12.27 -2.75
CA ASP A 33 25.75 12.48 -3.19
C ASP A 33 25.87 12.83 -4.68
N VAL A 34 24.76 12.76 -5.44
CA VAL A 34 24.74 13.13 -6.86
C VAL A 34 24.99 14.64 -7.02
N PRO A 35 25.90 15.07 -7.93
CA PRO A 35 26.23 16.48 -8.11
C PRO A 35 25.01 17.36 -8.38
N ARG A 36 25.01 18.60 -7.86
CA ARG A 36 23.91 19.57 -8.02
C ARG A 36 23.42 19.74 -9.45
N ALA A 37 24.34 19.76 -10.42
CA ALA A 37 24.01 19.88 -11.84
C ALA A 37 23.12 18.73 -12.38
N GLN A 38 23.02 17.62 -11.65
CA GLN A 38 22.30 16.41 -12.02
C GLN A 38 21.16 16.07 -11.04
N GLN A 39 20.89 16.91 -10.04
CA GLN A 39 19.86 16.63 -9.02
C GLN A 39 18.46 16.47 -9.60
N ALA A 40 18.12 17.22 -10.65
CA ALA A 40 16.84 17.09 -11.34
C ALA A 40 16.60 15.67 -11.88
N ALA A 41 17.66 14.98 -12.37
CA ALA A 41 17.55 13.63 -12.90
C ALA A 41 17.28 12.57 -11.82
N VAL A 42 17.60 12.86 -10.57
CA VAL A 42 17.43 11.95 -9.43
C VAL A 42 16.31 12.37 -8.47
N ALA A 43 15.58 13.44 -8.76
CA ALA A 43 14.50 13.94 -7.91
C ALA A 43 13.42 12.87 -7.66
N VAL A 44 12.96 12.18 -8.71
CA VAL A 44 11.96 11.10 -8.60
C VAL A 44 12.51 9.89 -7.82
N PRO A 45 13.69 9.32 -8.15
CA PRO A 45 14.31 8.26 -7.34
C PRO A 45 14.54 8.66 -5.88
N LEU A 46 14.97 9.90 -5.61
CA LEU A 46 15.26 10.38 -4.26
C LEU A 46 13.98 10.55 -3.45
N SER A 47 12.92 11.09 -4.05
CA SER A 47 11.58 11.13 -3.44
C SER A 47 11.11 9.71 -3.07
N ALA A 48 11.26 8.74 -3.96
CA ALA A 48 10.88 7.36 -3.68
C ALA A 48 11.71 6.72 -2.55
N ALA A 49 13.02 6.99 -2.50
CA ALA A 49 13.91 6.50 -1.44
C ALA A 49 13.61 7.15 -0.08
N LEU A 50 13.36 8.46 -0.05
CA LEU A 50 12.97 9.19 1.16
C LEU A 50 11.60 8.71 1.68
N ARG A 51 10.64 8.48 0.78
CA ARG A 51 9.35 7.87 1.15
C ARG A 51 9.56 6.51 1.81
N ALA A 52 10.38 5.64 1.21
CA ALA A 52 10.63 4.31 1.76
C ALA A 52 11.34 4.39 3.13
N PHE A 53 12.32 5.28 3.28
CA PHE A 53 12.99 5.52 4.55
C PHE A 53 12.00 5.99 5.61
N GLY A 54 11.27 7.09 5.35
CA GLY A 54 10.28 7.64 6.27
C GLY A 54 9.16 6.66 6.63
N ALA A 55 8.72 5.83 5.69
CA ALA A 55 7.72 4.79 5.95
C ALA A 55 8.22 3.70 6.92
N LEU A 56 9.52 3.39 6.91
CA LEU A 56 10.15 2.37 7.76
C LEU A 56 10.57 2.91 9.12
N THR A 57 10.92 4.19 9.21
CA THR A 57 11.44 4.83 10.44
C THR A 57 10.43 5.72 11.15
N ASP A 58 9.26 5.96 10.54
CA ASP A 58 8.26 6.94 10.98
C ASP A 58 8.81 8.38 11.02
N ASP A 59 9.78 8.66 10.14
CA ASP A 59 10.41 9.98 10.00
C ASP A 59 9.54 10.87 9.09
N LEU A 60 8.73 11.73 9.72
CA LEU A 60 7.84 12.67 9.03
C LEU A 60 8.61 13.73 8.22
N ASP A 61 9.82 14.12 8.64
CA ASP A 61 10.64 15.10 7.91
C ASP A 61 11.17 14.49 6.61
N ALA A 62 11.53 13.20 6.62
CA ALA A 62 11.89 12.46 5.41
C ALA A 62 10.69 12.31 4.46
N LEU A 63 9.49 12.09 4.99
CA LEU A 63 8.26 12.02 4.19
C LEU A 63 7.89 13.38 3.60
N ASP A 64 7.99 14.48 4.35
CA ASP A 64 7.78 15.83 3.84
C ASP A 64 8.80 16.17 2.75
N SER A 65 10.08 15.85 2.97
CA SER A 65 11.13 15.98 1.96
C SER A 65 10.82 15.18 0.69
N ALA A 66 10.25 13.97 0.82
CA ALA A 66 9.83 13.17 -0.33
C ALA A 66 8.71 13.85 -1.13
N VAL A 67 7.73 14.46 -0.46
CA VAL A 67 6.63 15.22 -1.07
C VAL A 67 7.16 16.48 -1.75
N VAL A 68 8.03 17.26 -1.09
CA VAL A 68 8.64 18.46 -1.68
C VAL A 68 9.37 18.13 -2.98
N LEU A 69 10.20 17.09 -2.98
CA LEU A 69 10.90 16.62 -4.19
C LEU A 69 9.94 16.10 -5.26
N GLY A 70 8.87 15.41 -4.86
CA GLY A 70 7.83 14.95 -5.78
C GLY A 70 7.12 16.12 -6.48
N ARG A 71 6.73 17.15 -5.72
CA ARG A 71 6.11 18.36 -6.24
C ARG A 71 7.07 19.11 -7.16
N GLU A 72 8.34 19.24 -6.79
CA GLU A 72 9.36 19.85 -7.65
C GLU A 72 9.56 19.08 -8.97
N ALA A 73 9.63 17.75 -8.90
CA ALA A 73 9.75 16.91 -10.09
C ALA A 73 8.55 17.11 -11.03
N VAL A 74 7.33 17.14 -10.50
CA VAL A 74 6.11 17.41 -11.27
C VAL A 74 6.12 18.81 -11.88
N ARG A 75 6.51 19.85 -11.12
CA ARG A 75 6.60 21.23 -11.65
C ARG A 75 7.62 21.35 -12.79
N THR A 76 8.73 20.63 -12.68
CA THR A 76 9.82 20.68 -13.68
C THR A 76 9.46 19.88 -14.93
N ALA A 77 8.91 18.67 -14.73
CA ALA A 77 8.48 17.78 -15.78
C ALA A 77 7.31 16.90 -15.28
N PRO A 78 6.05 17.20 -15.68
CA PRO A 78 4.87 16.51 -15.18
C PRO A 78 4.68 15.14 -15.85
N THR A 79 5.70 14.29 -15.78
CA THR A 79 5.65 12.93 -16.34
C THR A 79 4.73 12.03 -15.49
N PRO A 80 4.17 10.96 -16.07
CA PRO A 80 3.33 10.01 -15.32
C PRO A 80 4.08 9.39 -14.13
N ARG A 81 5.39 9.19 -14.27
CA ARG A 81 6.26 8.68 -13.20
C ARG A 81 6.48 9.68 -12.07
N ALA A 82 6.64 10.97 -12.38
CA ALA A 82 6.75 12.01 -11.37
C ALA A 82 5.46 12.14 -10.57
N GLN A 83 4.31 12.12 -11.25
CA GLN A 83 2.99 12.13 -10.62
C GLN A 83 2.77 10.89 -9.74
N ALA A 84 3.12 9.69 -10.22
CA ALA A 84 3.00 8.46 -9.44
C ALA A 84 3.89 8.48 -8.19
N ALA A 85 5.11 9.01 -8.28
CA ALA A 85 6.02 9.15 -7.15
C ALA A 85 5.50 10.16 -6.11
N LEU A 86 4.98 11.30 -6.57
CA LEU A 86 4.34 12.28 -5.70
C LEU A 86 3.13 11.68 -4.98
N GLY A 87 2.23 11.01 -5.71
CA GLY A 87 1.07 10.32 -5.13
C GLY A 87 1.48 9.30 -4.07
N ALA A 88 2.55 8.54 -4.30
CA ALA A 88 3.07 7.60 -3.32
C ALA A 88 3.61 8.28 -2.05
N ALA A 89 4.34 9.37 -2.19
CA ALA A 89 4.85 10.12 -1.04
C ALA A 89 3.71 10.74 -0.21
N LEU A 90 2.76 11.39 -0.89
CA LEU A 90 1.57 11.99 -0.28
C LEU A 90 0.69 10.95 0.42
N THR A 91 0.53 9.75 -0.16
CA THR A 91 -0.24 8.66 0.47
C THR A 91 0.32 8.33 1.85
N VAL A 92 1.64 8.12 1.94
CA VAL A 92 2.29 7.71 3.19
C VAL A 92 2.29 8.85 4.20
N LEU A 93 2.62 10.08 3.78
CA LEU A 93 2.59 11.23 4.69
C LEU A 93 1.17 11.52 5.19
N GLY A 94 0.18 11.52 4.29
CA GLY A 94 -1.23 11.74 4.63
C GLY A 94 -1.77 10.68 5.58
N GLU A 95 -1.43 9.40 5.38
CA GLU A 95 -1.77 8.32 6.32
C GLU A 95 -1.16 8.58 7.71
N ARG A 96 0.13 8.94 7.77
CA ARG A 96 0.84 9.15 9.05
C ARG A 96 0.41 10.41 9.78
N ALA A 97 0.12 11.48 9.06
CA ALA A 97 -0.37 12.72 9.61
C ALA A 97 -1.88 12.70 9.91
N GLY A 98 -2.63 11.73 9.36
CA GLY A 98 -4.09 11.75 9.40
C GLY A 98 -4.69 12.91 8.61
N ASP A 99 -4.01 13.34 7.54
CA ASP A 99 -4.33 14.55 6.79
C ASP A 99 -5.11 14.21 5.51
N PRO A 100 -6.42 14.55 5.44
CA PRO A 100 -7.24 14.27 4.27
C PRO A 100 -6.87 15.11 3.05
N ASP A 101 -6.26 16.30 3.23
CA ASP A 101 -5.88 17.16 2.11
C ASP A 101 -4.68 16.57 1.36
N LEU A 102 -3.71 16.02 2.10
CA LEU A 102 -2.59 15.27 1.50
C LEU A 102 -3.06 14.02 0.76
N LEU A 103 -4.04 13.30 1.32
CA LEU A 103 -4.62 12.13 0.66
C LEU A 103 -5.44 12.52 -0.58
N ALA A 104 -6.16 13.65 -0.56
CA ALA A 104 -6.87 14.16 -1.73
C ALA A 104 -5.90 14.59 -2.84
N GLU A 105 -4.78 15.22 -2.48
CA GLU A 105 -3.70 15.52 -3.45
C GLU A 105 -3.09 14.24 -4.02
N ALA A 106 -2.89 13.19 -3.19
CA ALA A 106 -2.41 11.89 -3.65
C ALA A 106 -3.34 11.27 -4.71
N LEU A 107 -4.66 11.37 -4.49
CA LEU A 107 -5.68 10.89 -5.42
C LEU A 107 -5.55 11.61 -6.78
N GLY A 108 -5.46 12.95 -6.77
CA GLY A 108 -5.26 13.73 -7.98
C GLY A 108 -3.96 13.41 -8.72
N ALA A 109 -2.85 13.19 -7.99
CA ALA A 109 -1.57 12.79 -8.57
C ALA A 109 -1.66 11.42 -9.25
N TYR A 110 -2.33 10.43 -8.64
CA TYR A 110 -2.53 9.13 -9.27
C TYR A 110 -3.47 9.19 -10.48
N GLU A 111 -4.46 10.08 -10.50
CA GLU A 111 -5.32 10.29 -11.67
C GLU A 111 -4.56 10.90 -12.86
N ALA A 112 -3.71 11.90 -12.59
CA ALA A 112 -2.82 12.46 -13.60
C ALA A 112 -1.84 11.41 -14.13
N ALA A 113 -1.26 10.59 -13.25
CA ALA A 113 -0.38 9.49 -13.64
C ALA A 113 -1.13 8.44 -14.48
N ALA A 114 -2.35 8.06 -14.07
CA ALA A 114 -3.18 7.09 -14.78
C ALA A 114 -3.48 7.54 -16.22
N ALA A 115 -3.92 8.81 -16.40
CA ALA A 115 -4.19 9.38 -17.71
C ALA A 115 -2.94 9.36 -18.61
N GLY A 116 -1.78 9.69 -18.05
CA GLY A 116 -0.52 9.69 -18.78
C GLY A 116 -0.02 8.29 -19.16
N PHE A 117 -0.17 7.28 -18.29
CA PHE A 117 0.16 5.90 -18.61
C PHE A 117 -0.80 5.30 -19.66
N ALA A 118 -2.10 5.64 -19.57
CA ALA A 118 -3.08 5.24 -20.58
C ALA A 118 -2.74 5.82 -21.96
N ALA A 119 -2.40 7.12 -22.03
CA ALA A 119 -1.97 7.75 -23.28
C ALA A 119 -0.69 7.13 -23.87
N ALA A 120 0.20 6.62 -23.01
CA ALA A 120 1.42 5.93 -23.41
C ALA A 120 1.23 4.43 -23.73
N GLY A 121 0.02 3.87 -23.60
CA GLY A 121 -0.25 2.43 -23.76
C GLY A 121 0.39 1.56 -22.68
N ALA A 122 0.78 2.12 -21.54
CA ALA A 122 1.42 1.41 -20.44
C ALA A 122 0.36 0.80 -19.51
N GLU A 123 -0.30 -0.27 -19.96
CA GLU A 123 -1.49 -0.84 -19.29
C GLU A 123 -1.23 -1.32 -17.86
N VAL A 124 -0.08 -1.95 -17.60
CA VAL A 124 0.30 -2.41 -16.24
C VAL A 124 0.45 -1.22 -15.30
N ASP A 125 1.09 -0.14 -15.74
CA ASP A 125 1.28 1.05 -14.91
C ASP A 125 -0.03 1.83 -14.71
N HIS A 126 -0.90 1.87 -15.72
CA HIS A 126 -2.26 2.39 -15.57
C HIS A 126 -3.06 1.61 -14.51
N ALA A 127 -3.03 0.27 -14.55
CA ALA A 127 -3.69 -0.58 -13.55
C ALA A 127 -3.11 -0.39 -12.14
N ARG A 128 -1.79 -0.19 -12.01
CA ARG A 128 -1.16 0.16 -10.72
C ARG A 128 -1.70 1.47 -10.16
N MET A 129 -1.94 2.47 -11.00
CA MET A 129 -2.56 3.71 -10.54
C MET A 129 -4.00 3.47 -10.05
N GLY A 130 -4.78 2.63 -10.75
CA GLY A 130 -6.09 2.19 -10.27
C GLY A 130 -6.04 1.52 -8.89
N ARG A 131 -5.07 0.62 -8.67
CA ARG A 131 -4.84 -0.02 -7.36
C ARG A 131 -4.48 1.00 -6.27
N ASN A 132 -3.59 1.94 -6.58
CA ASN A 132 -3.15 2.96 -5.65
C ASN A 132 -4.26 3.97 -5.30
N ARG A 133 -5.08 4.36 -6.28
CA ARG A 133 -6.29 5.17 -6.06
C ARG A 133 -7.24 4.49 -5.09
N GLY A 134 -7.49 3.20 -5.25
CA GLY A 134 -8.31 2.42 -4.32
C GLY A 134 -7.76 2.41 -2.88
N ALA A 135 -6.44 2.32 -2.72
CA ALA A 135 -5.81 2.42 -1.41
C ALA A 135 -6.02 3.80 -0.76
N VAL A 136 -5.79 4.88 -1.51
CA VAL A 136 -6.00 6.25 -1.01
C VAL A 136 -7.46 6.53 -0.68
N LEU A 137 -8.40 6.09 -1.52
CA LEU A 137 -9.84 6.22 -1.26
C LEU A 137 -10.24 5.50 0.03
N THR A 138 -9.63 4.36 0.34
CA THR A 138 -9.86 3.64 1.61
C THR A 138 -9.36 4.42 2.81
N LEU A 139 -8.20 5.08 2.70
CA LEU A 139 -7.65 5.94 3.74
C LEU A 139 -8.54 7.18 3.94
N LEU A 140 -8.92 7.86 2.86
CA LEU A 140 -9.83 9.01 2.89
C LEU A 140 -11.16 8.65 3.53
N ALA A 141 -11.75 7.52 3.14
CA ALA A 141 -12.99 7.02 3.74
C ALA A 141 -12.87 6.86 5.26
N THR A 142 -11.70 6.44 5.75
CA THR A 142 -11.46 6.26 7.18
C THR A 142 -11.30 7.60 7.90
N VAL A 143 -10.51 8.52 7.34
CA VAL A 143 -10.24 9.83 7.94
C VAL A 143 -11.49 10.73 7.93
N LEU A 144 -12.30 10.64 6.88
CA LEU A 144 -13.52 11.43 6.71
C LEU A 144 -14.80 10.73 7.22
N ASP A 145 -14.68 9.47 7.65
CA ASP A 145 -15.79 8.55 7.96
C ASP A 145 -16.86 8.49 6.86
N ASP A 146 -16.41 8.46 5.59
CA ASP A 146 -17.28 8.45 4.41
C ASP A 146 -17.28 7.07 3.73
N PRO A 147 -18.33 6.24 3.93
CA PRO A 147 -18.41 4.92 3.31
C PRO A 147 -18.67 4.97 1.80
N SER A 148 -19.01 6.10 1.20
CA SER A 148 -19.16 6.20 -0.26
C SER A 148 -17.81 5.99 -0.97
N LEU A 149 -16.74 6.54 -0.38
CA LEU A 149 -15.36 6.41 -0.88
C LEU A 149 -14.86 4.95 -0.83
N LEU A 150 -15.33 4.12 0.11
CA LEU A 150 -15.03 2.68 0.12
C LEU A 150 -15.68 1.94 -1.07
N GLY A 151 -16.86 2.39 -1.51
CA GLY A 151 -17.52 1.88 -2.70
C GLY A 151 -16.72 2.18 -3.96
N GLU A 152 -16.25 3.42 -4.08
CA GLU A 152 -15.36 3.85 -5.17
C GLU A 152 -14.02 3.09 -5.15
N ALA A 153 -13.43 2.92 -3.96
CA ALA A 153 -12.21 2.12 -3.78
C ALA A 153 -12.41 0.70 -4.31
N ALA A 154 -13.51 0.04 -3.93
CA ALA A 154 -13.82 -1.32 -4.39
C ALA A 154 -13.99 -1.39 -5.92
N VAL A 155 -14.59 -0.40 -6.56
CA VAL A 155 -14.70 -0.33 -8.02
C VAL A 155 -13.32 -0.23 -8.68
N ALA A 156 -12.48 0.71 -8.22
CA ALA A 156 -11.14 0.90 -8.76
C ALA A 156 -10.27 -0.37 -8.59
N LEU A 157 -10.37 -1.04 -7.44
CA LEU A 157 -9.60 -2.25 -7.13
C LEU A 157 -10.06 -3.46 -7.94
N ARG A 158 -11.38 -3.63 -8.16
CA ARG A 158 -11.90 -4.67 -9.06
C ARG A 158 -11.41 -4.47 -10.48
N ALA A 159 -11.46 -3.23 -10.99
CA ALA A 159 -10.99 -2.90 -12.33
C ALA A 159 -9.49 -3.22 -12.48
N ALA A 160 -8.66 -2.77 -11.55
CA ALA A 160 -7.23 -3.05 -11.56
C ALA A 160 -6.94 -4.57 -11.53
N ARG A 161 -7.65 -5.32 -10.69
CA ARG A 161 -7.50 -6.78 -10.60
C ARG A 161 -7.85 -7.49 -11.90
N ILE A 162 -8.94 -7.09 -12.57
CA ILE A 162 -9.32 -7.64 -13.89
C ILE A 162 -8.21 -7.40 -14.91
N THR A 163 -7.66 -6.18 -14.96
CA THR A 163 -6.55 -5.86 -15.87
C THR A 163 -5.31 -6.68 -15.54
N PHE A 164 -4.91 -6.82 -14.27
CA PHE A 164 -3.74 -7.63 -13.91
C PHE A 164 -3.90 -9.11 -14.24
N ALA A 165 -5.09 -9.68 -14.06
CA ALA A 165 -5.39 -11.05 -14.46
C ALA A 165 -5.30 -11.22 -15.99
N ALA A 166 -5.85 -10.27 -16.76
CA ALA A 166 -5.79 -10.29 -18.22
C ALA A 166 -4.36 -10.16 -18.77
N LEU A 167 -3.47 -9.48 -18.04
CA LEU A 167 -2.07 -9.26 -18.40
C LEU A 167 -1.09 -10.29 -17.76
N ASP A 168 -1.60 -11.31 -17.06
CA ASP A 168 -0.81 -12.32 -16.35
C ASP A 168 0.25 -11.71 -15.40
N VAL A 169 -0.19 -10.76 -14.57
CA VAL A 169 0.66 -10.10 -13.54
C VAL A 169 0.21 -10.52 -12.13
N PRO A 170 0.38 -11.80 -11.75
CA PRO A 170 -0.26 -12.40 -10.58
C PRO A 170 0.12 -11.72 -9.26
N ARG A 171 1.35 -11.19 -9.17
CA ARG A 171 1.79 -10.42 -7.99
C ARG A 171 0.95 -9.16 -7.79
N GLU A 172 0.70 -8.41 -8.85
CA GLU A 172 -0.09 -7.17 -8.77
C GLU A 172 -1.58 -7.47 -8.59
N GLU A 173 -2.07 -8.55 -9.21
CA GLU A 173 -3.42 -9.06 -8.99
C GLU A 173 -3.65 -9.38 -7.50
N GLY A 174 -2.72 -10.10 -6.87
CA GLY A 174 -2.78 -10.43 -5.44
C GLY A 174 -2.77 -9.19 -4.54
N LEU A 175 -1.94 -8.19 -4.84
CA LEU A 175 -1.91 -6.92 -4.11
C LEU A 175 -3.22 -6.12 -4.29
N ALA A 176 -3.83 -6.15 -5.47
CA ALA A 176 -5.13 -5.52 -5.70
C ALA A 176 -6.24 -6.26 -4.94
N ALA A 177 -6.19 -7.59 -4.89
CA ALA A 177 -7.12 -8.42 -4.14
C ALA A 177 -7.02 -8.18 -2.61
N ASP A 178 -5.81 -7.99 -2.07
CA ASP A 178 -5.61 -7.67 -0.65
C ASP A 178 -6.21 -6.31 -0.28
N ASN A 179 -5.93 -5.29 -1.09
CA ASN A 179 -6.54 -3.96 -0.92
C ASN A 179 -8.07 -4.02 -1.06
N LEU A 180 -8.59 -4.85 -1.97
CA LEU A 180 -10.03 -5.05 -2.16
C LEU A 180 -10.66 -5.71 -0.93
N CYS A 181 -10.01 -6.73 -0.36
CA CYS A 181 -10.42 -7.36 0.90
C CYS A 181 -10.55 -6.31 2.01
N HIS A 182 -9.54 -5.44 2.16
CA HIS A 182 -9.57 -4.41 3.18
C HIS A 182 -10.75 -3.42 2.98
N SER A 183 -10.90 -2.90 1.76
CA SER A 183 -11.94 -1.92 1.42
C SER A 183 -13.35 -2.48 1.61
N LEU A 184 -13.59 -3.69 1.11
CA LEU A 184 -14.89 -4.35 1.21
C LEU A 184 -15.24 -4.74 2.64
N ARG A 185 -14.25 -5.13 3.44
CA ARG A 185 -14.47 -5.40 4.87
C ARG A 185 -15.00 -4.16 5.58
N LEU A 186 -14.31 -3.02 5.43
CA LEU A 186 -14.74 -1.77 6.05
C LEU A 186 -16.15 -1.36 5.59
N LEU A 187 -16.43 -1.50 4.29
CA LEU A 187 -17.74 -1.15 3.75
C LEU A 187 -18.84 -2.08 4.27
N GLY A 188 -18.57 -3.38 4.33
CA GLY A 188 -19.48 -4.39 4.85
C GLY A 188 -19.78 -4.20 6.33
N GLU A 189 -18.77 -3.86 7.15
CA GLU A 189 -18.96 -3.49 8.56
C GLU A 189 -19.84 -2.24 8.70
N ARG A 190 -19.55 -1.17 7.93
CA ARG A 190 -20.31 0.09 7.96
C ARG A 190 -21.76 -0.07 7.50
N ARG A 191 -22.03 -0.97 6.56
CA ARG A 191 -23.37 -1.23 6.03
C ARG A 191 -24.08 -2.42 6.69
N ALA A 192 -23.42 -3.10 7.62
CA ALA A 192 -23.87 -4.39 8.17
C ALA A 192 -24.26 -5.39 7.06
N ASP A 193 -23.46 -5.44 5.99
CA ASP A 193 -23.76 -6.21 4.78
C ASP A 193 -22.88 -7.49 4.72
N PRO A 194 -23.46 -8.67 5.00
CA PRO A 194 -22.71 -9.93 4.95
C PRO A 194 -22.29 -10.33 3.53
N ALA A 195 -22.93 -9.82 2.47
CA ALA A 195 -22.51 -10.12 1.10
C ALA A 195 -21.20 -9.42 0.77
N LEU A 196 -21.05 -8.15 1.18
CA LEU A 196 -19.79 -7.41 1.04
C LEU A 196 -18.66 -8.06 1.86
N LEU A 197 -18.96 -8.51 3.08
CA LEU A 197 -17.99 -9.22 3.91
C LEU A 197 -17.60 -10.60 3.31
N ALA A 198 -18.54 -11.32 2.71
CA ALA A 198 -18.26 -12.57 2.00
C ALA A 198 -17.36 -12.34 0.76
N GLU A 199 -17.61 -11.25 0.02
CA GLU A 199 -16.73 -10.85 -1.09
C GLU A 199 -15.34 -10.45 -0.58
N ALA A 200 -15.25 -9.76 0.57
CA ALA A 200 -13.97 -9.44 1.21
C ALA A 200 -13.17 -10.71 1.53
N VAL A 201 -13.81 -11.74 2.09
CA VAL A 201 -13.18 -13.05 2.34
C VAL A 201 -12.71 -13.71 1.05
N ALA A 202 -13.51 -13.66 -0.03
CA ALA A 202 -13.09 -14.21 -1.32
C ALA A 202 -11.86 -13.47 -1.88
N ALA A 203 -11.82 -12.15 -1.76
CA ALA A 203 -10.67 -11.33 -2.16
C ALA A 203 -9.42 -11.64 -1.31
N GLY A 204 -9.56 -11.76 0.01
CA GLY A 204 -8.45 -12.11 0.91
C GLY A 204 -7.88 -13.51 0.64
N ARG A 205 -8.74 -14.47 0.31
CA ARG A 205 -8.30 -15.82 -0.14
C ARG A 205 -7.54 -15.78 -1.46
N ALA A 206 -8.02 -14.99 -2.43
CA ALA A 206 -7.33 -14.80 -3.70
C ALA A 206 -5.95 -14.15 -3.51
N ALA A 207 -5.86 -13.12 -2.65
CA ALA A 207 -4.59 -12.48 -2.31
C ALA A 207 -3.59 -13.46 -1.66
N LEU A 208 -4.06 -14.31 -0.74
CA LEU A 208 -3.22 -15.32 -0.10
C LEU A 208 -2.76 -16.40 -1.09
N ALA A 209 -3.62 -16.81 -2.03
CA ALA A 209 -3.27 -17.76 -3.09
C ALA A 209 -2.24 -17.19 -4.07
N ALA A 210 -2.28 -15.88 -4.33
CA ALA A 210 -1.31 -15.17 -5.17
C ALA A 210 0.00 -14.82 -4.42
N THR A 211 0.10 -15.13 -3.13
CA THR A 211 1.32 -14.89 -2.35
C THR A 211 2.40 -15.88 -2.78
N LEU A 212 3.47 -15.36 -3.37
CA LEU A 212 4.60 -16.17 -3.83
C LEU A 212 5.31 -16.86 -2.64
N PRO A 213 5.93 -18.04 -2.84
CA PRO A 213 6.65 -18.75 -1.77
C PRO A 213 7.76 -17.92 -1.09
N ASP A 214 8.37 -17.00 -1.83
CA ASP A 214 9.43 -16.08 -1.41
C ASP A 214 8.91 -14.70 -0.98
N ALA A 215 7.58 -14.51 -0.89
CA ALA A 215 7.02 -13.25 -0.44
C ALA A 215 7.49 -12.91 0.99
N PRO A 216 7.82 -11.64 1.27
CA PRO A 216 8.27 -11.23 2.59
C PRO A 216 7.29 -11.67 3.70
N PRO A 217 7.79 -12.19 4.84
CA PRO A 217 6.93 -12.66 5.94
C PRO A 217 5.90 -11.62 6.40
N ARG A 218 6.31 -10.34 6.45
CA ARG A 218 5.45 -9.22 6.80
C ARG A 218 4.30 -9.03 5.81
N GLN A 219 4.57 -9.13 4.51
CA GLN A 219 3.52 -9.01 3.48
C GLN A 219 2.47 -10.11 3.65
N ARG A 220 2.91 -11.36 3.83
CA ARG A 220 2.00 -12.48 4.06
C ARG A 220 1.19 -12.32 5.35
N ALA A 221 1.82 -11.86 6.44
CA ALA A 221 1.12 -11.62 7.70
C ALA A 221 0.04 -10.54 7.59
N MET A 222 0.28 -9.49 6.78
CA MET A 222 -0.74 -8.46 6.51
C MET A 222 -1.95 -9.03 5.76
N THR A 223 -1.73 -9.83 4.72
CA THR A 223 -2.81 -10.48 3.97
C THR A 223 -3.60 -11.46 4.84
N GLU A 224 -2.92 -12.26 5.68
CA GLU A 224 -3.56 -13.15 6.65
C GLU A 224 -4.41 -12.35 7.67
N THR A 225 -3.92 -11.20 8.12
CA THR A 225 -4.64 -10.32 9.05
C THR A 225 -5.89 -9.70 8.40
N ASN A 226 -5.80 -9.26 7.14
CA ASN A 226 -6.94 -8.70 6.41
C ASN A 226 -8.05 -9.74 6.21
N LEU A 227 -7.67 -10.95 5.80
CA LEU A 227 -8.60 -12.07 5.67
C LEU A 227 -9.21 -12.45 7.04
N ALA A 228 -8.39 -12.51 8.10
CA ALA A 228 -8.87 -12.78 9.45
C ALA A 228 -9.88 -11.75 9.93
N ASN A 229 -9.63 -10.45 9.69
CA ASN A 229 -10.56 -9.38 10.03
C ASN A 229 -11.90 -9.54 9.28
N ALA A 230 -11.88 -9.89 8.00
CA ALA A 230 -13.10 -10.11 7.22
C ALA A 230 -13.91 -11.33 7.71
N LEU A 231 -13.22 -12.43 8.05
CA LEU A 231 -13.84 -13.62 8.65
C LEU A 231 -14.41 -13.33 10.04
N ALA A 232 -13.71 -12.53 10.85
CA ALA A 232 -14.17 -12.10 12.16
C ALA A 232 -15.45 -11.27 12.06
N ALA A 233 -15.50 -10.33 11.12
CA ALA A 233 -16.67 -9.49 10.85
C ALA A 233 -17.90 -10.31 10.39
N LEU A 234 -17.70 -11.37 9.59
CA LEU A 234 -18.77 -12.31 9.23
C LEU A 234 -19.29 -13.13 10.42
N GLY A 235 -18.43 -13.38 11.41
CA GLY A 235 -18.76 -14.15 12.60
C GLY A 235 -19.20 -15.59 12.33
N GLY A 236 -19.94 -16.16 13.29
CA GLY A 236 -20.44 -17.54 13.24
C GLY A 236 -19.32 -18.58 13.21
N GLU A 237 -19.48 -19.60 12.37
CA GLU A 237 -18.53 -20.71 12.24
C GLU A 237 -17.15 -20.29 11.68
N ARG A 238 -17.07 -19.10 11.06
CA ARG A 238 -15.82 -18.57 10.48
C ARG A 238 -14.82 -18.05 11.52
N ARG A 239 -15.25 -17.88 12.78
CA ARG A 239 -14.39 -17.38 13.86
C ARG A 239 -13.15 -18.26 14.10
N GLY A 240 -13.30 -19.58 14.00
CA GLY A 240 -12.18 -20.51 14.15
C GLY A 240 -11.07 -20.27 13.12
N GLU A 241 -11.45 -20.03 11.86
CA GLU A 241 -10.53 -19.69 10.76
C GLU A 241 -9.84 -18.34 11.02
N ALA A 242 -10.60 -17.32 11.47
CA ALA A 242 -10.04 -16.01 11.80
C ALA A 242 -8.97 -16.11 12.91
N LEU A 243 -9.24 -16.84 13.99
CA LEU A 243 -8.29 -17.06 15.09
C LEU A 243 -7.01 -17.76 14.60
N ALA A 244 -7.14 -18.77 13.74
CA ALA A 244 -6.00 -19.47 13.18
C ALA A 244 -5.11 -18.54 12.33
N LEU A 245 -5.72 -17.70 11.50
CA LEU A 245 -5.01 -16.73 10.67
C LEU A 245 -4.31 -15.64 11.49
N TYR A 246 -4.94 -15.09 12.53
CA TYR A 246 -4.26 -14.16 13.42
C TYR A 246 -3.04 -14.77 14.09
N ARG A 247 -3.14 -16.02 14.56
CA ARG A 247 -2.01 -16.75 15.17
C ARG A 247 -0.90 -16.97 14.15
N ALA A 248 -1.25 -17.35 12.92
CA ALA A 248 -0.29 -17.52 11.82
C ALA A 248 0.39 -16.20 11.41
N ALA A 249 -0.32 -15.08 11.46
CA ALA A 249 0.26 -13.75 11.22
C ALA A 249 1.25 -13.40 12.34
N LEU A 250 0.92 -13.67 13.61
CA LEU A 250 1.81 -13.39 14.74
C LEU A 250 3.12 -14.18 14.71
N THR A 251 3.12 -15.43 14.22
CA THR A 251 4.34 -16.24 14.09
C THR A 251 5.28 -15.75 12.99
N ARG A 252 4.80 -14.90 12.07
CA ARG A 252 5.59 -14.32 10.98
C ARG A 252 6.11 -12.92 11.28
N LEU A 253 5.45 -12.23 12.21
CA LEU A 253 5.78 -10.86 12.57
C LEU A 253 6.87 -10.87 13.66
N ASP A 254 8.12 -11.08 13.26
CA ASP A 254 9.27 -11.08 14.17
C ASP A 254 10.01 -9.74 14.22
N GLY A 255 10.83 -9.55 15.28
CA GLY A 255 11.74 -8.41 15.43
C GLY A 255 11.07 -7.07 15.81
N PRO A 256 11.87 -6.01 16.06
CA PRO A 256 11.36 -4.69 16.45
C PRO A 256 10.58 -4.00 15.32
N ALA A 257 10.98 -4.20 14.06
CA ALA A 257 10.33 -3.59 12.89
C ALA A 257 8.84 -3.99 12.70
N SER A 258 8.41 -5.11 13.29
CA SER A 258 7.02 -5.60 13.23
C SER A 258 6.22 -5.30 14.51
N ALA A 259 6.75 -4.54 15.47
CA ALA A 259 6.15 -4.39 16.79
C ALA A 259 4.75 -3.76 16.74
N VAL A 260 4.56 -2.72 15.92
CA VAL A 260 3.25 -2.05 15.75
C VAL A 260 2.25 -3.01 15.13
N GLN A 261 2.61 -3.70 14.04
CA GLN A 261 1.73 -4.66 13.39
C GLN A 261 1.37 -5.82 14.34
N ARG A 262 2.33 -6.34 15.11
CA ARG A 262 2.05 -7.35 16.15
C ARG A 262 1.03 -6.85 17.17
N ALA A 263 1.13 -5.60 17.60
CA ALA A 263 0.20 -5.02 18.57
C ALA A 263 -1.23 -4.96 18.00
N THR A 264 -1.39 -4.52 16.75
CA THR A 264 -2.67 -4.53 16.03
C THR A 264 -3.24 -5.94 15.91
N VAL A 265 -2.45 -6.92 15.46
CA VAL A 265 -2.91 -8.31 15.32
C VAL A 265 -3.30 -8.91 16.67
N ARG A 266 -2.54 -8.66 17.73
CA ARG A 266 -2.89 -9.10 19.10
C ARG A 266 -4.17 -8.48 19.61
N HIS A 267 -4.40 -7.20 19.31
CA HIS A 267 -5.62 -6.51 19.67
C HIS A 267 -6.83 -7.15 18.99
N ASN A 268 -6.77 -7.34 17.67
CA ASN A 268 -7.86 -7.95 16.89
C ASN A 268 -8.12 -9.40 17.32
N LEU A 269 -7.06 -10.18 17.53
CA LEU A 269 -7.16 -11.54 18.06
C LEU A 269 -7.94 -11.57 19.38
N ARG A 270 -7.59 -10.69 20.33
CA ARG A 270 -8.25 -10.63 21.65
C ARG A 270 -9.74 -10.30 21.53
N LEU A 271 -10.12 -9.39 20.64
CA LEU A 271 -11.53 -9.04 20.42
C LEU A 271 -12.34 -10.25 19.95
N VAL A 272 -11.78 -11.07 19.05
CA VAL A 272 -12.46 -12.27 18.57
C VAL A 272 -12.51 -13.37 19.63
N GLU A 273 -11.45 -13.53 20.43
CA GLU A 273 -11.42 -14.48 21.56
C GLU A 273 -12.47 -14.11 22.63
N GLN A 274 -12.63 -12.82 22.92
CA GLN A 274 -13.63 -12.33 23.88
C GLN A 274 -15.07 -12.48 23.38
N ALA A 275 -15.31 -12.35 22.07
CA ALA A 275 -16.62 -12.57 21.48
C ALA A 275 -17.03 -14.06 21.39
N ALA A 276 -16.14 -14.98 21.75
CA ALA A 276 -16.35 -16.42 21.72
C ALA A 276 -16.56 -17.06 23.11
N GLY A 277 -16.35 -16.30 24.19
CA GLY A 277 -16.62 -16.70 25.58
C GLY A 277 -17.93 -16.13 26.09
#